data_AF-G0MZ54-F1
#
_entry.id   AF-G0MZ54-F1
#
_cell.length_a   1.000
_cell.length_b   1.000
_cell.length_c   1.000
_cell.angle_alpha   90.00
_cell.angle_beta   90.00
_cell.angle_gamma   90.00
#
_symmetry.space_group_name_H-M   'P 1'
#
loop_
_entity.id
_entity.type
_entity.pdbx_description
1 polymer ?
#
loop_
_entity_poly.entity_id
_entity_poly.type
_entity_poly.pdbx_seq_one_letter_code
_entity_poly.pdbx_strand_id
1 'polypeptide(L)'
;MVKRKDEKPPLPTTPLPPPVGTLPVQYKRMSASRTDPPPPPSNKMYMLIPMLICASLIWFAWSQWHDPPQVQQQPVKVEDHNKPRVWWMPDLLKTLPPFADGYRLERFVPKYKISGCSINGNFPEINAAIFCYLRNSTLFTEANKTISQDIVENGLCENINLFKITDWKLWKKHITNRIRRVAFVQHPLERFARSFRKICLIDKKCFNCQENVGCFMRKLIKEHEKVAEGLAGHVRTYLTNHFSPQSWNCHFNRHLTTISTVKIGGTKKELVAFSDKLNKILGEQGVAPEVQKVIKEEVLKIPLELSQEERQIMEKVKKDEDLFRIFRYLYEHDYMIFGYDF
;
A
#
# COMPACT_ATOMS: atom_id res chain seq x y z
N MET A 1 -7.07 -41.75 -59.26
CA MET A 1 -8.07 -40.65 -59.40
C MET A 1 -9.11 -40.88 -58.32
N VAL A 2 -9.24 -40.08 -57.26
CA VAL A 2 -9.76 -38.71 -57.20
C VAL A 2 -9.23 -38.06 -55.91
N LYS A 3 -8.74 -36.82 -56.02
CA LYS A 3 -8.35 -35.94 -54.90
C LYS A 3 -9.58 -35.56 -54.06
N ARG A 4 -9.51 -35.65 -52.73
CA ARG A 4 -10.35 -34.83 -51.84
C ARG A 4 -9.45 -33.94 -50.98
N LYS A 5 -9.80 -32.66 -51.00
CA LYS A 5 -9.08 -31.53 -50.45
C LYS A 5 -9.06 -31.56 -48.93
N ASP A 6 -7.93 -31.13 -48.37
CA ASP A 6 -7.76 -30.74 -46.99
C ASP A 6 -8.74 -29.63 -46.60
N GLU A 7 -9.61 -29.90 -45.63
CA GLU A 7 -10.43 -28.89 -44.98
C GLU A 7 -9.82 -28.63 -43.59
N LYS A 8 -9.18 -27.46 -43.42
CA LYS A 8 -8.65 -27.03 -42.13
C LYS A 8 -9.80 -26.82 -41.14
N PRO A 9 -9.71 -27.31 -39.89
CA PRO A 9 -10.72 -27.01 -38.88
C PRO A 9 -10.75 -25.50 -38.58
N PRO A 10 -11.94 -24.94 -38.28
CA PRO A 10 -12.07 -23.51 -38.02
C PRO A 10 -11.34 -23.13 -36.72
N LEU A 11 -10.69 -21.96 -36.73
CA LEU A 11 -10.08 -21.38 -35.53
C LEU A 11 -11.14 -21.18 -34.44
N PRO A 12 -10.80 -21.40 -33.15
CA PRO A 12 -11.69 -21.07 -32.06
C PRO A 12 -11.94 -19.55 -32.06
N THR A 13 -13.19 -19.15 -32.27
CA THR A 13 -13.62 -17.76 -32.06
C THR A 13 -13.58 -17.49 -30.56
N THR A 14 -12.67 -16.61 -30.16
CA THR A 14 -12.62 -16.10 -28.79
C THR A 14 -13.91 -15.31 -28.53
N PRO A 15 -14.65 -15.57 -27.44
CA PRO A 15 -15.78 -14.72 -27.09
C PRO A 15 -15.31 -13.29 -26.89
N LEU A 16 -16.05 -12.32 -27.43
CA LEU A 16 -15.84 -10.91 -27.12
C LEU A 16 -15.84 -10.73 -25.58
N PRO A 17 -14.90 -9.94 -25.02
CA PRO A 17 -14.94 -9.64 -23.61
C PRO A 17 -16.29 -8.99 -23.26
N PRO A 18 -16.87 -9.31 -22.09
CA PRO A 18 -18.09 -8.67 -21.65
C PRO A 18 -17.88 -7.15 -21.61
N PRO A 19 -18.92 -6.35 -21.93
CA PRO A 19 -18.81 -4.90 -21.90
C PRO A 19 -18.27 -4.46 -20.55
N VAL A 20 -17.23 -3.62 -20.58
CA VAL A 20 -16.64 -3.02 -19.39
C VAL A 20 -17.78 -2.41 -18.58
N GLY A 21 -18.03 -2.98 -17.41
CA GLY A 21 -19.07 -2.52 -16.49
C GLY A 21 -18.90 -1.03 -16.27
N THR A 22 -20.00 -0.30 -16.49
CA THR A 22 -20.06 1.12 -16.21
C THR A 22 -19.68 1.37 -14.75
N LEU A 23 -18.92 2.45 -14.53
CA LEU A 23 -18.46 2.87 -13.20
C LEU A 23 -19.61 2.86 -12.18
N PRO A 24 -19.38 2.44 -10.93
CA PRO A 24 -20.39 2.42 -9.88
C PRO A 24 -21.06 3.80 -9.70
N VAL A 25 -22.37 3.76 -9.49
CA VAL A 25 -23.31 4.91 -9.38
C VAL A 25 -22.88 5.99 -8.37
N GLN A 26 -21.94 5.70 -7.48
CA GLN A 26 -21.38 6.66 -6.53
C GLN A 26 -20.64 7.85 -7.18
N TYR A 27 -20.31 7.79 -8.48
CA TYR A 27 -19.73 8.91 -9.23
C TYR A 27 -20.73 9.65 -10.15
N LYS A 28 -22.04 9.32 -10.11
CA LYS A 28 -23.08 9.95 -10.94
C LYS A 28 -23.96 10.98 -10.20
N ARG A 29 -23.68 11.30 -8.94
CA ARG A 29 -24.44 12.32 -8.17
C ARG A 29 -23.73 13.68 -8.15
N MET A 30 -23.69 14.34 -9.31
CA MET A 30 -23.56 15.80 -9.40
C MET A 30 -24.29 16.32 -10.65
N SER A 31 -25.58 16.02 -10.81
CA SER A 31 -26.49 16.80 -11.68
C SER A 31 -27.96 16.35 -11.57
N ALA A 32 -28.51 16.21 -10.35
CA ALA A 32 -29.95 15.97 -10.22
C ALA A 32 -30.44 16.39 -8.83
N SER A 33 -30.68 17.68 -8.66
CA SER A 33 -31.62 18.17 -7.64
C SER A 33 -32.11 19.53 -8.08
N ARG A 34 -33.37 19.58 -8.54
CA ARG A 34 -34.31 20.69 -8.35
C ARG A 34 -35.54 20.46 -9.22
N THR A 35 -36.56 19.84 -8.64
CA THR A 35 -37.96 20.05 -9.05
C THR A 35 -38.84 19.95 -7.81
N ASP A 36 -38.61 20.85 -6.85
CA ASP A 36 -39.65 21.27 -5.90
C ASP A 36 -39.68 22.80 -5.97
N PRO A 37 -40.85 23.43 -6.20
CA PRO A 37 -40.96 24.89 -6.17
C PRO A 37 -40.78 25.39 -4.73
N PRO A 38 -39.95 26.43 -4.50
CA PRO A 38 -39.77 26.99 -3.16
C PRO A 38 -41.05 27.73 -2.69
N PRO A 39 -41.31 27.76 -1.37
CA PRO A 39 -42.42 28.53 -0.81
C PRO A 39 -42.26 30.03 -1.08
N PRO A 40 -43.36 30.79 -1.18
CA PRO A 40 -43.30 32.21 -1.52
C PRO A 40 -42.52 33.00 -0.43
N PRO A 41 -41.64 33.91 -0.84
CA PRO A 41 -40.74 34.57 0.09
C PRO A 41 -41.43 35.64 0.94
N SER A 42 -41.07 35.67 2.22
CA SER A 42 -41.33 36.78 3.13
C SER A 42 -40.54 38.03 2.69
N ASN A 43 -41.27 39.09 2.31
CA ASN A 43 -40.74 40.32 1.70
C ASN A 43 -39.75 41.13 2.54
N LYS A 44 -39.43 40.74 3.78
CA LYS A 44 -38.50 41.51 4.63
C LYS A 44 -37.04 41.05 4.58
N MET A 45 -36.73 39.86 4.03
CA MET A 45 -35.37 39.30 4.03
C MET A 45 -34.57 39.55 2.74
N TYR A 46 -35.22 39.90 1.62
CA TYR A 46 -34.58 40.02 0.30
C TYR A 46 -33.69 41.26 0.13
N MET A 47 -33.82 42.28 0.99
CA MET A 47 -33.02 43.51 0.90
C MET A 47 -31.76 43.48 1.78
N LEU A 48 -31.73 42.64 2.81
CA LEU A 48 -30.59 42.59 3.75
C LEU A 48 -29.41 41.78 3.21
N ILE A 49 -29.69 40.68 2.50
CA ILE A 49 -28.64 39.78 1.97
C ILE A 49 -27.76 40.48 0.92
N PRO A 50 -28.31 41.21 -0.08
CA PRO A 50 -27.48 41.92 -1.06
C PRO A 50 -26.63 43.03 -0.43
N MET A 51 -27.15 43.73 0.58
CA MET A 51 -26.41 44.79 1.28
C MET A 51 -25.23 44.23 2.08
N LEU A 52 -25.40 43.09 2.76
CA LEU A 52 -24.31 42.42 3.48
C LEU A 52 -23.23 41.88 2.53
N ILE A 53 -23.63 41.35 1.37
CA ILE A 53 -22.68 40.92 0.33
C ILE A 53 -21.90 42.13 -0.21
N CYS A 54 -22.56 43.24 -0.50
CA CYS A 54 -21.88 44.45 -0.97
C CYS A 54 -20.91 45.00 0.08
N ALA A 55 -21.33 45.09 1.34
CA ALA A 55 -20.47 45.57 2.43
C ALA A 55 -19.23 44.68 2.64
N SER A 56 -19.38 43.35 2.55
CA SER A 56 -18.27 42.41 2.68
C SER A 56 -17.31 42.44 1.49
N LEU A 57 -17.82 42.61 0.26
CA LEU A 57 -16.97 42.80 -0.92
C LEU A 57 -16.19 44.13 -0.88
N ILE A 58 -16.83 45.21 -0.43
CA ILE A 58 -16.16 46.51 -0.25
C ILE A 58 -15.09 46.41 0.84
N TRP A 59 -15.38 45.76 1.97
CA TRP A 59 -14.39 45.52 3.02
C TRP A 59 -13.20 44.67 2.51
N PHE A 60 -13.46 43.62 1.74
CA PHE A 60 -12.42 42.76 1.19
C PHE A 60 -11.54 43.52 0.18
N ALA A 61 -12.14 44.33 -0.70
CA ALA A 61 -11.41 45.19 -1.63
C ALA A 61 -10.57 46.25 -0.89
N TRP A 62 -11.12 46.86 0.16
CA TRP A 62 -10.40 47.83 0.99
C TRP A 62 -9.22 47.19 1.74
N SER A 63 -9.42 45.99 2.30
CA SER A 63 -8.37 45.22 2.96
C SER A 63 -7.25 44.80 2.01
N GLN A 64 -7.58 44.36 0.78
CA GLN A 64 -6.59 44.03 -0.24
C GLN A 64 -5.78 45.24 -0.71
N TRP A 65 -6.37 46.45 -0.68
CA TRP A 65 -5.71 47.69 -1.06
C TRP A 65 -4.74 48.20 0.02
N HIS A 66 -5.13 48.12 1.29
CA HIS A 66 -4.30 48.63 2.40
C HIS A 66 -3.25 47.64 2.88
N ASP A 67 -3.52 46.34 2.83
CA ASP A 67 -2.61 45.28 3.26
C ASP A 67 -2.43 44.23 2.14
N PRO A 68 -1.71 44.56 1.05
CA PRO A 68 -1.48 43.61 -0.03
C PRO A 68 -0.73 42.38 0.52
N PRO A 69 -1.21 41.14 0.29
CA PRO A 69 -0.55 39.95 0.82
C PRO A 69 0.86 39.87 0.27
N GLN A 70 1.85 39.86 1.17
CA GLN A 70 3.24 39.65 0.79
C GLN A 70 3.39 38.23 0.26
N VAL A 71 3.63 38.11 -1.04
CA VAL A 71 4.00 36.86 -1.70
C VAL A 71 5.38 36.48 -1.19
N GLN A 72 5.45 35.60 -0.18
CA GLN A 72 6.68 34.87 0.09
C GLN A 72 6.96 33.95 -1.09
N GLN A 73 7.79 34.42 -2.00
CA GLN A 73 8.33 33.60 -3.08
C GLN A 73 9.14 32.47 -2.42
N GLN A 74 8.64 31.23 -2.50
CA GLN A 74 9.50 30.07 -2.30
C GLN A 74 10.65 30.17 -3.31
N PRO A 75 11.90 29.86 -2.92
CA PRO A 75 13.01 29.91 -3.86
C PRO A 75 12.68 29.00 -5.05
N VAL A 76 12.58 29.62 -6.24
CA VAL A 76 12.40 28.91 -7.50
C VAL A 76 13.59 27.97 -7.66
N LYS A 77 13.34 26.68 -7.53
CA LYS A 77 14.31 25.64 -7.83
C LYS A 77 14.59 25.76 -9.33
N VAL A 78 15.74 26.32 -9.69
CA VAL A 78 16.18 26.42 -11.09
C VAL A 78 16.37 25.00 -11.60
N GLU A 79 15.49 24.56 -12.49
CA GLU A 79 15.68 23.31 -13.23
C GLU A 79 16.87 23.49 -14.16
N ASP A 80 17.88 22.63 -14.00
CA ASP A 80 18.98 22.54 -14.94
C ASP A 80 18.47 21.88 -16.24
N HIS A 81 18.11 22.71 -17.22
CA HIS A 81 17.66 22.26 -18.54
C HIS A 81 18.73 21.51 -19.34
N ASN A 82 20.00 21.53 -18.91
CA ASN A 82 21.09 20.79 -19.54
C ASN A 82 21.34 19.42 -18.91
N LYS A 83 20.63 19.06 -17.83
CA LYS A 83 20.72 17.71 -17.28
C LYS A 83 20.07 16.73 -18.26
N PRO A 84 20.80 15.73 -18.78
CA PRO A 84 20.27 14.80 -19.76
C PRO A 84 19.11 14.03 -19.13
N ARG A 85 17.88 14.37 -19.52
CA ARG A 85 16.69 13.60 -19.17
C ARG A 85 16.92 12.17 -19.64
N VAL A 86 16.74 11.22 -18.71
CA VAL A 86 16.75 9.80 -19.05
C VAL A 86 15.77 9.56 -20.21
N TRP A 87 16.31 9.23 -21.39
CA TRP A 87 15.58 9.26 -22.67
C TRP A 87 14.30 8.39 -22.71
N TRP A 88 14.19 7.39 -21.83
CA TRP A 88 13.00 6.53 -21.72
C TRP A 88 11.97 6.98 -20.65
N MET A 89 12.19 8.10 -19.95
CA MET A 89 11.23 8.71 -19.01
C MET A 89 11.04 10.20 -19.33
N PRO A 90 10.26 10.54 -20.39
CA PRO A 90 10.23 11.90 -20.90
C PRO A 90 9.66 12.90 -19.89
N ASP A 91 8.55 12.55 -19.23
CA ASP A 91 7.85 13.40 -18.26
C ASP A 91 7.06 12.48 -17.30
N LEU A 92 7.06 12.74 -15.98
CA LEU A 92 6.36 11.86 -15.02
C LEU A 92 4.84 12.13 -15.00
N LEU A 93 4.23 12.06 -16.18
CA LEU A 93 2.78 12.09 -16.40
C LEU A 93 2.11 10.72 -16.14
N LYS A 94 2.92 9.68 -15.90
CA LYS A 94 2.46 8.31 -15.63
C LYS A 94 3.23 7.73 -14.46
N THR A 95 2.53 7.07 -13.54
CA THR A 95 3.04 6.23 -12.46
C THR A 95 2.58 4.79 -12.70
N LEU A 96 3.16 3.82 -11.98
CA LEU A 96 2.52 2.51 -11.85
C LEU A 96 1.07 2.69 -11.33
N PRO A 97 0.11 1.85 -11.74
CA PRO A 97 -1.25 1.98 -11.24
C PRO A 97 -1.29 1.82 -9.71
N PRO A 98 -2.24 2.48 -9.03
CA PRO A 98 -2.35 2.42 -7.57
C PRO A 98 -2.62 1.01 -7.06
N PHE A 99 -3.18 0.15 -7.90
CA PHE A 99 -3.44 -1.25 -7.58
C PHE A 99 -3.13 -2.15 -8.76
N ALA A 100 -2.67 -3.37 -8.45
CA ALA A 100 -2.61 -4.49 -9.37
C ALA A 100 -2.90 -5.79 -8.60
N ASP A 101 -3.28 -6.85 -9.31
CA ASP A 101 -3.52 -8.15 -8.69
C ASP A 101 -2.21 -8.70 -8.13
N GLY A 102 -2.16 -8.86 -6.80
CA GLY A 102 -0.96 -9.33 -6.12
C GLY A 102 -1.16 -10.45 -5.14
N TYR A 103 -0.11 -10.67 -4.35
CA TYR A 103 -0.01 -11.85 -3.50
C TYR A 103 -1.02 -11.78 -2.36
N ARG A 104 -1.58 -12.95 -2.05
CA ARG A 104 -2.62 -13.14 -1.05
C ARG A 104 -2.08 -14.10 -0.02
N LEU A 105 -1.77 -13.58 1.16
CA LEU A 105 -1.31 -14.37 2.28
C LEU A 105 -1.97 -13.83 3.53
N GLU A 106 -2.91 -14.59 4.07
CA GLU A 106 -3.61 -14.27 5.31
C GLU A 106 -3.16 -15.21 6.42
N ARG A 107 -2.90 -14.65 7.60
CA ARG A 107 -2.67 -15.33 8.87
C ARG A 107 -3.97 -15.31 9.65
N PHE A 108 -4.77 -16.37 9.51
CA PHE A 108 -6.13 -16.42 10.01
C PHE A 108 -6.20 -16.99 11.43
N VAL A 109 -6.87 -16.25 12.31
CA VAL A 109 -7.07 -16.60 13.71
C VAL A 109 -8.57 -16.64 14.01
N PRO A 110 -9.22 -17.82 13.87
CA PRO A 110 -10.66 -17.96 14.02
C PRO A 110 -11.18 -17.52 15.39
N LYS A 111 -10.42 -17.82 16.46
CA LYS A 111 -10.76 -17.53 17.87
C LYS A 111 -11.16 -16.07 18.09
N TYR A 112 -10.43 -15.14 17.47
CA TYR A 112 -10.64 -13.71 17.61
C TYR A 112 -11.27 -13.07 16.36
N LYS A 113 -11.74 -13.88 15.39
CA LYS A 113 -12.30 -13.39 14.12
C LYS A 113 -11.40 -12.34 13.44
N ILE A 114 -10.09 -12.53 13.50
CA ILE A 114 -9.09 -11.60 12.99
C ILE A 114 -8.20 -12.30 11.96
N SER A 115 -7.72 -11.55 10.96
CA SER A 115 -6.67 -12.03 10.07
C SER A 115 -5.60 -10.97 9.82
N GLY A 116 -4.36 -11.43 9.74
CA GLY A 116 -3.21 -10.60 9.36
C GLY A 116 -2.88 -10.84 7.90
N CYS A 117 -3.04 -9.83 7.05
CA CYS A 117 -2.51 -9.92 5.70
C CYS A 117 -1.00 -9.66 5.71
N SER A 118 -0.23 -10.65 5.28
CA SER A 118 1.22 -10.56 5.18
C SER A 118 1.63 -9.95 3.83
N ILE A 119 2.40 -8.87 3.88
CA ILE A 119 2.98 -8.21 2.71
C ILE A 119 4.48 -8.50 2.70
N ASN A 120 4.99 -9.09 1.63
CA ASN A 120 6.42 -9.36 1.50
C ASN A 120 7.20 -8.03 1.52
N GLY A 121 8.34 -8.01 2.22
CA GLY A 121 9.11 -6.79 2.46
C GLY A 121 8.62 -5.95 3.65
N ASN A 122 7.44 -6.21 4.22
CA ASN A 122 6.90 -5.47 5.39
C ASN A 122 6.97 -6.29 6.69
N PHE A 123 8.06 -7.04 6.88
CA PHE A 123 8.20 -8.00 7.98
C PHE A 123 7.05 -9.01 8.08
N PRO A 124 6.77 -9.79 7.00
CA PRO A 124 5.77 -10.84 7.05
C PRO A 124 5.99 -11.86 8.18
N GLU A 125 7.22 -12.01 8.66
CA GLU A 125 7.62 -12.81 9.82
C GLU A 125 7.04 -12.28 11.15
N ILE A 126 7.01 -10.96 11.37
CA ILE A 126 6.38 -10.34 12.54
C ILE A 126 4.87 -10.60 12.52
N ASN A 127 4.26 -10.44 11.33
CA ASN A 127 2.85 -10.75 11.12
C ASN A 127 2.56 -12.24 11.42
N ALA A 128 3.40 -13.16 10.94
CA ALA A 128 3.24 -14.58 11.20
C ALA A 128 3.35 -14.92 12.69
N ALA A 129 4.40 -14.46 13.38
CA ALA A 129 4.65 -14.81 14.78
C ALA A 129 3.55 -14.27 15.72
N ILE A 130 3.12 -13.02 15.55
CA ILE A 130 2.05 -12.42 16.36
C ILE A 130 0.73 -13.18 16.17
N PHE A 131 0.32 -13.41 14.93
CA PHE A 131 -0.95 -14.10 14.67
C PHE A 131 -0.87 -15.60 15.03
N CYS A 132 0.32 -16.20 15.00
CA CYS A 132 0.54 -17.56 15.52
C CYS A 132 0.32 -17.62 17.04
N TYR A 133 0.92 -16.68 17.77
CA TYR A 133 0.74 -16.57 19.22
C TYR A 133 -0.73 -16.35 19.60
N LEU A 134 -1.44 -15.49 18.86
CA LEU A 134 -2.88 -15.28 19.04
C LEU A 134 -3.69 -16.54 18.78
N ARG A 135 -3.27 -17.37 17.82
CA ARG A 135 -3.97 -18.63 17.51
C ARG A 135 -3.83 -19.63 18.65
N ASN A 136 -2.60 -19.87 19.09
CA ASN A 136 -2.32 -20.83 20.15
C ASN A 136 -1.03 -20.46 20.88
N SER A 137 -1.15 -19.75 22.00
CA SER A 137 -0.02 -19.39 22.85
C SER A 137 0.64 -20.59 23.53
N THR A 138 -0.07 -21.72 23.68
CA THR A 138 0.48 -22.94 24.29
C THR A 138 1.64 -23.50 23.47
N LEU A 139 1.62 -23.35 22.14
CA LEU A 139 2.73 -23.77 21.27
C LEU A 139 4.05 -23.10 21.65
N PHE A 140 3.98 -21.84 22.09
CA PHE A 140 5.16 -21.07 22.49
C PHE A 140 5.68 -21.55 23.85
N THR A 141 4.77 -21.82 24.79
CA THR A 141 5.12 -22.38 26.11
C THR A 141 5.75 -23.78 25.97
N GLU A 142 5.15 -24.65 25.16
CA GLU A 142 5.63 -26.03 24.92
C GLU A 142 6.98 -26.05 24.19
N ALA A 143 7.19 -25.14 23.24
CA ALA A 143 8.46 -25.00 22.54
C ALA A 143 9.53 -24.26 23.36
N ASN A 144 9.18 -23.70 24.53
CA ASN A 144 10.01 -22.76 25.29
C ASN A 144 10.55 -21.62 24.41
N LYS A 145 9.66 -21.04 23.59
CA LYS A 145 9.97 -19.99 22.63
C LYS A 145 9.14 -18.73 22.89
N THR A 146 9.74 -17.59 22.62
CA THR A 146 9.06 -16.29 22.60
C THR A 146 8.64 -15.90 21.19
N ILE A 147 7.80 -14.87 21.06
CA ILE A 147 7.40 -14.32 19.75
C ILE A 147 8.63 -13.79 19.01
N SER A 148 9.52 -13.10 19.70
CA SER A 148 10.76 -12.56 19.12
C SER A 148 11.70 -13.65 18.58
N GLN A 149 11.76 -14.81 19.22
CA GLN A 149 12.55 -15.96 18.75
C GLN A 149 11.92 -16.64 17.52
N ASP A 150 10.59 -16.82 17.51
CA ASP A 150 9.86 -17.46 16.41
C ASP A 150 10.00 -16.71 15.06
N ILE A 151 10.16 -15.38 15.13
CA ILE A 151 10.44 -14.52 13.98
C ILE A 151 11.73 -14.94 13.25
N VAL A 152 12.74 -15.40 13.99
CA VAL A 152 14.05 -15.78 13.44
C VAL A 152 14.06 -17.22 12.94
N GLU A 153 13.34 -18.12 13.62
CA GLU A 153 13.43 -19.57 13.43
C GLU A 153 12.35 -20.17 12.51
N ASN A 154 11.60 -19.34 11.80
CA ASN A 154 10.57 -19.74 10.82
C ASN A 154 9.33 -20.47 11.41
N GLY A 155 8.65 -19.83 12.36
CA GLY A 155 7.20 -19.88 12.50
C GLY A 155 6.56 -21.21 12.95
N LEU A 156 6.30 -21.35 14.26
CA LEU A 156 5.61 -22.48 14.89
C LEU A 156 4.27 -22.86 14.23
N CYS A 157 3.60 -21.90 13.58
CA CYS A 157 2.31 -22.13 12.92
C CYS A 157 2.37 -22.36 11.41
N GLU A 158 3.54 -22.38 10.76
CA GLU A 158 3.63 -22.47 9.28
C GLU A 158 2.94 -23.71 8.70
N ASN A 159 2.99 -24.84 9.41
CA ASN A 159 2.38 -26.11 8.97
C ASN A 159 0.94 -26.30 9.47
N ILE A 160 0.39 -25.33 10.21
CA ILE A 160 -0.97 -25.46 10.76
C ILE A 160 -2.00 -25.14 9.68
N ASN A 161 -2.84 -26.13 9.38
CA ASN A 161 -3.95 -25.97 8.45
C ASN A 161 -4.84 -24.77 8.81
N LEU A 162 -5.23 -24.01 7.79
CA LEU A 162 -6.06 -22.80 7.88
C LEU A 162 -5.44 -21.64 8.67
N PHE A 163 -4.20 -21.75 9.17
CA PHE A 163 -3.49 -20.57 9.66
C PHE A 163 -3.00 -19.72 8.49
N LYS A 164 -2.32 -20.37 7.54
CA LYS A 164 -1.79 -19.77 6.32
C LYS A 164 -2.77 -19.96 5.18
N ILE A 165 -3.46 -18.89 4.77
CA ILE A 165 -4.43 -18.94 3.65
C ILE A 165 -3.85 -18.19 2.45
N THR A 166 -3.50 -18.95 1.42
CA THR A 166 -3.08 -18.45 0.09
C THR A 166 -4.05 -18.83 -1.01
N ASP A 167 -4.81 -19.92 -0.82
CA ASP A 167 -5.82 -20.40 -1.77
C ASP A 167 -7.08 -19.51 -1.77
N TRP A 168 -7.61 -19.28 -2.97
CA TRP A 168 -8.77 -18.41 -3.17
C TRP A 168 -10.09 -19.00 -2.65
N LYS A 169 -10.28 -20.31 -2.76
CA LYS A 169 -11.51 -20.96 -2.26
C LYS A 169 -11.54 -20.90 -0.74
N LEU A 170 -10.41 -21.19 -0.09
CA LEU A 170 -10.26 -21.03 1.37
C LEU A 170 -10.43 -19.57 1.80
N TRP A 171 -9.82 -18.62 1.08
CA TRP A 171 -9.96 -17.19 1.38
C TRP A 171 -11.42 -16.75 1.32
N LYS A 172 -12.16 -17.08 0.25
CA LYS A 172 -13.58 -16.75 0.12
C LYS A 172 -14.44 -17.36 1.22
N LYS A 173 -14.10 -18.58 1.65
CA LYS A 173 -14.84 -19.31 2.68
C LYS A 173 -14.64 -18.70 4.07
N HIS A 174 -13.43 -18.27 4.40
CA HIS A 174 -13.05 -17.92 5.77
C HIS A 174 -12.88 -16.40 6.00
N ILE A 175 -12.38 -15.66 5.01
CA ILE A 175 -12.09 -14.23 5.13
C ILE A 175 -13.30 -13.42 4.63
N THR A 176 -14.35 -13.42 5.47
CA THR A 176 -15.60 -12.70 5.20
C THR A 176 -15.57 -11.28 5.78
N ASN A 177 -16.60 -10.48 5.52
CA ASN A 177 -16.77 -9.14 6.11
C ASN A 177 -16.90 -9.14 7.64
N ARG A 178 -17.08 -10.31 8.27
CA ARG A 178 -17.09 -10.47 9.73
C ARG A 178 -15.70 -10.59 10.33
N ILE A 179 -14.67 -10.76 9.50
CA ILE A 179 -13.28 -10.88 9.94
C ILE A 179 -12.63 -9.51 9.94
N ARG A 180 -12.06 -9.11 11.09
CA ARG A 180 -11.23 -7.91 11.18
C ARG A 180 -9.89 -8.19 10.50
N ARG A 181 -9.69 -7.60 9.33
CA ARG A 181 -8.44 -7.74 8.57
C ARG A 181 -7.47 -6.64 8.95
N VAL A 182 -6.22 -7.02 9.21
CA VAL A 182 -5.14 -6.11 9.60
C VAL A 182 -3.97 -6.29 8.64
N ALA A 183 -3.38 -5.19 8.17
CA ALA A 183 -2.19 -5.22 7.34
C ALA A 183 -1.10 -4.32 7.93
N PHE A 184 0.13 -4.83 7.97
CA PHE A 184 1.28 -4.04 8.40
C PHE A 184 1.88 -3.34 7.18
N VAL A 185 1.99 -2.02 7.25
CA VAL A 185 2.51 -1.18 6.17
C VAL A 185 3.73 -0.42 6.68
N GLN A 186 4.71 -0.20 5.81
CA GLN A 186 5.96 0.48 6.14
C GLN A 186 6.20 1.67 5.20
N HIS A 187 6.99 2.63 5.66
CA HIS A 187 7.44 3.74 4.82
C HIS A 187 8.08 3.19 3.53
N PRO A 188 7.62 3.59 2.32
CA PRO A 188 8.00 2.90 1.08
C PRO A 188 9.52 2.89 0.82
N LEU A 189 10.21 4.00 1.10
CA LEU A 189 11.66 4.10 0.90
C LEU A 189 12.46 3.24 1.88
N GLU A 190 11.97 3.12 3.11
CA GLU A 190 12.60 2.32 4.16
C GLU A 190 12.52 0.84 3.82
N ARG A 191 11.31 0.38 3.47
CA ARG A 191 11.05 -0.97 2.96
C ARG A 191 11.92 -1.31 1.75
N PHE A 192 12.00 -0.38 0.79
CA PHE A 192 12.83 -0.56 -0.40
C PHE A 192 14.30 -0.76 -0.03
N ALA A 193 14.86 0.09 0.84
CA ALA A 193 16.25 0.00 1.25
C ALA A 193 16.57 -1.33 1.95
N ARG A 194 15.71 -1.77 2.88
CA ARG A 194 15.84 -3.07 3.57
C ARG A 194 15.79 -4.24 2.59
N SER A 195 14.80 -4.24 1.71
CA SER A 195 14.62 -5.29 0.71
C SER A 195 15.80 -5.32 -0.27
N PHE A 196 16.29 -4.15 -0.70
CA PHE A 196 17.46 -4.03 -1.57
C PHE A 196 18.71 -4.56 -0.87
N ARG A 197 18.98 -4.15 0.37
CA ARG A 197 20.11 -4.66 1.13
C ARG A 197 20.05 -6.19 1.25
N LYS A 198 18.93 -6.73 1.73
CA LYS A 198 18.79 -8.18 1.92
C LYS A 198 18.93 -8.95 0.61
N ILE A 199 18.18 -8.55 -0.42
CA ILE A 199 18.02 -9.38 -1.61
C ILE A 199 19.15 -9.11 -2.63
N CYS A 200 19.55 -7.85 -2.81
CA CYS A 200 20.59 -7.48 -3.77
C CYS A 200 22.00 -7.56 -3.18
N LEU A 201 22.22 -7.02 -1.98
CA LEU A 201 23.57 -6.94 -1.43
C LEU A 201 23.99 -8.22 -0.71
N ILE A 202 23.11 -8.84 0.07
CA ILE A 202 23.40 -10.07 0.81
C ILE A 202 23.14 -11.30 -0.07
N ASP A 203 21.92 -11.47 -0.57
CA ASP A 203 21.54 -12.68 -1.31
C ASP A 203 22.04 -12.68 -2.78
N LYS A 204 22.60 -11.57 -3.24
CA LYS A 204 23.12 -11.34 -4.62
C LYS A 204 22.09 -11.63 -5.73
N LYS A 205 20.80 -11.52 -5.44
CA LYS A 205 19.68 -11.72 -6.38
C LYS A 205 19.16 -10.37 -6.90
N CYS A 206 19.95 -9.67 -7.71
CA CYS A 206 19.65 -8.27 -8.08
C CYS A 206 19.42 -8.01 -9.58
N PHE A 207 18.69 -8.86 -10.31
CA PHE A 207 18.52 -8.73 -11.77
C PHE A 207 19.84 -8.51 -12.55
N ASN A 208 20.95 -9.09 -12.08
CA ASN A 208 22.31 -8.86 -12.60
C ASN A 208 22.75 -7.38 -12.61
N CYS A 209 22.25 -6.56 -11.69
CA CYS A 209 22.65 -5.17 -11.45
C CYS A 209 23.67 -5.02 -10.32
N GLN A 210 24.07 -6.13 -9.69
CA GLN A 210 24.96 -6.15 -8.53
C GLN A 210 24.44 -5.20 -7.44
N GLU A 211 25.14 -4.10 -7.17
CA GLU A 211 24.83 -3.11 -6.12
C GLU A 211 24.27 -1.80 -6.70
N ASN A 212 24.04 -1.75 -8.03
CA ASN A 212 23.55 -0.57 -8.71
C ASN A 212 22.02 -0.42 -8.55
N VAL A 213 21.63 0.40 -7.58
CA VAL A 213 20.23 0.77 -7.27
C VAL A 213 19.46 1.26 -8.49
N GLY A 214 20.06 2.12 -9.32
CA GLY A 214 19.40 2.65 -10.52
C GLY A 214 19.15 1.60 -11.59
N CYS A 215 20.12 0.75 -11.88
CA CYS A 215 19.96 -0.41 -12.77
C CYS A 215 18.82 -1.31 -12.29
N PHE A 216 18.80 -1.61 -10.98
CA PHE A 216 17.80 -2.48 -10.38
C PHE A 216 16.40 -1.90 -10.53
N MET A 217 16.17 -0.64 -10.12
CA MET A 217 14.85 -0.01 -10.20
C MET A 217 14.34 0.09 -11.65
N ARG A 218 15.22 0.35 -12.62
CA ARG A 218 14.86 0.36 -14.04
C ARG A 218 14.37 -1.00 -14.54
N LYS A 219 15.03 -2.09 -14.15
CA LYS A 219 14.57 -3.45 -14.47
C LYS A 219 13.29 -3.80 -13.71
N LEU A 220 13.20 -3.36 -12.45
CA LEU A 220 12.03 -3.57 -11.61
C LEU A 220 10.78 -2.93 -12.22
N ILE A 221 10.86 -1.70 -12.74
CA ILE A 221 9.75 -1.02 -13.43
C ILE A 221 9.21 -1.90 -14.56
N LYS A 222 10.07 -2.38 -15.44
CA LYS A 222 9.67 -3.23 -16.59
C LYS A 222 8.93 -4.49 -16.14
N GLU A 223 9.36 -5.10 -15.03
CA GLU A 223 8.67 -6.27 -14.48
C GLU A 223 7.34 -5.91 -13.82
N HIS A 224 7.23 -4.73 -13.20
CA HIS A 224 5.99 -4.27 -12.57
C HIS A 224 4.95 -3.82 -13.60
N GLU A 225 5.36 -3.23 -14.71
CA GLU A 225 4.47 -2.88 -15.82
C GLU A 225 3.82 -4.14 -16.40
N LYS A 226 4.59 -5.21 -16.62
CA LYS A 226 4.04 -6.52 -17.01
C LYS A 226 3.03 -7.07 -16.01
N VAL A 227 3.29 -6.90 -14.70
CA VAL A 227 2.35 -7.32 -13.64
C VAL A 227 1.08 -6.47 -13.68
N ALA A 228 1.21 -5.16 -13.81
CA ALA A 228 0.10 -4.21 -13.88
C ALA A 228 -0.81 -4.45 -15.09
N GLU A 229 -0.22 -4.78 -16.24
CA GLU A 229 -0.94 -5.07 -17.49
C GLU A 229 -1.55 -6.49 -17.51
N GLY A 230 -1.34 -7.29 -16.44
CA GLY A 230 -1.77 -8.69 -16.37
C GLY A 230 -0.97 -9.65 -17.24
N LEU A 231 0.11 -9.17 -17.89
CA LEU A 231 0.98 -9.94 -18.77
C LEU A 231 1.88 -10.93 -18.02
N ALA A 232 2.12 -10.70 -16.72
CA ALA A 232 2.86 -11.64 -15.85
C ALA A 232 2.04 -12.90 -15.46
N GLY A 233 0.79 -12.99 -15.91
CA GLY A 233 -0.15 -14.00 -15.41
C GLY A 233 -0.38 -13.87 -13.90
N HIS A 234 -0.71 -14.98 -13.23
CA HIS A 234 -0.98 -14.99 -11.79
C HIS A 234 0.26 -15.16 -10.90
N VAL A 235 1.46 -15.31 -11.49
CA VAL A 235 2.67 -15.68 -10.74
C VAL A 235 3.68 -14.54 -10.74
N ARG A 236 3.88 -13.93 -9.57
CA ARG A 236 4.95 -12.97 -9.31
C ARG A 236 6.25 -13.70 -8.98
N THR A 237 7.37 -13.15 -9.41
CA THR A 237 8.70 -13.65 -9.05
C THR A 237 9.01 -13.31 -7.60
N TYR A 238 10.04 -13.96 -7.03
CA TYR A 238 10.54 -13.60 -5.69
C TYR A 238 10.84 -12.10 -5.58
N LEU A 239 11.43 -11.50 -6.60
CA LEU A 239 11.75 -10.07 -6.63
C LEU A 239 10.50 -9.20 -6.73
N THR A 240 9.59 -9.47 -7.67
CA THR A 240 8.40 -8.63 -7.77
C THR A 240 7.53 -8.75 -6.52
N ASN A 241 7.48 -9.90 -5.85
CA ASN A 241 6.80 -10.03 -4.56
C ASN A 241 7.36 -9.10 -3.47
N HIS A 242 8.68 -9.00 -3.32
CA HIS A 242 9.31 -8.20 -2.26
C HIS A 242 9.36 -6.71 -2.56
N PHE A 243 9.28 -6.32 -3.83
CA PHE A 243 9.44 -4.93 -4.26
C PHE A 243 8.17 -4.34 -4.89
N SER A 244 7.09 -5.09 -5.04
CA SER A 244 5.81 -4.50 -5.46
C SER A 244 5.32 -3.44 -4.49
N PRO A 245 4.57 -2.43 -4.98
CA PRO A 245 3.82 -1.53 -4.12
C PRO A 245 2.99 -2.31 -3.11
N GLN A 246 2.95 -1.81 -1.89
CA GLN A 246 2.24 -2.46 -0.79
C GLN A 246 0.73 -2.50 -1.08
N SER A 247 0.21 -1.46 -1.73
CA SER A 247 -1.18 -1.37 -2.21
C SER A 247 -1.56 -2.48 -3.20
N TRP A 248 -0.60 -3.14 -3.85
CA TRP A 248 -0.87 -4.24 -4.76
C TRP A 248 -1.13 -5.57 -4.05
N ASN A 249 -1.01 -5.62 -2.72
CA ASN A 249 -1.21 -6.82 -1.93
C ASN A 249 -2.55 -6.77 -1.19
N CYS A 250 -2.91 -7.85 -0.49
CA CYS A 250 -4.06 -7.87 0.43
C CYS A 250 -5.43 -7.55 -0.17
N HIS A 251 -5.55 -7.51 -1.51
CA HIS A 251 -6.74 -6.99 -2.20
C HIS A 251 -7.15 -5.58 -1.76
N PHE A 252 -6.18 -4.69 -1.54
CA PHE A 252 -6.51 -3.29 -1.21
C PHE A 252 -7.39 -2.65 -2.28
N ASN A 253 -7.26 -3.01 -3.56
CA ASN A 253 -8.14 -2.56 -4.64
C ASN A 253 -9.64 -2.70 -4.34
N ARG A 254 -10.04 -3.69 -3.53
CA ARG A 254 -11.45 -3.97 -3.19
C ARG A 254 -11.77 -3.73 -1.72
N HIS A 255 -10.75 -3.78 -0.86
CA HIS A 255 -10.94 -3.85 0.58
C HIS A 255 -10.22 -2.74 1.36
N LEU A 256 -9.65 -1.73 0.69
CA LEU A 256 -8.88 -0.65 1.32
C LEU A 256 -9.56 -0.04 2.54
N THR A 257 -10.85 0.27 2.46
CA THR A 257 -11.61 0.90 3.54
C THR A 257 -11.97 -0.04 4.69
N THR A 258 -11.84 -1.36 4.49
CA THR A 258 -12.21 -2.39 5.47
C THR A 258 -11.01 -3.00 6.18
N ILE A 259 -9.81 -2.89 5.59
CA ILE A 259 -8.57 -3.39 6.18
C ILE A 259 -8.01 -2.32 7.11
N SER A 260 -7.72 -2.70 8.35
CA SER A 260 -7.02 -1.85 9.30
C SER A 260 -5.52 -1.85 8.99
N THR A 261 -4.98 -0.72 8.57
CA THR A 261 -3.55 -0.57 8.35
C THR A 261 -2.86 -0.16 9.66
N VAL A 262 -1.73 -0.80 9.95
CA VAL A 262 -0.88 -0.48 11.10
C VAL A 262 0.52 -0.17 10.57
N LYS A 263 0.98 1.06 10.80
CA LYS A 263 2.29 1.50 10.32
C LYS A 263 3.39 0.94 11.20
N ILE A 264 4.33 0.22 10.62
CA ILE A 264 5.56 -0.25 11.27
C ILE A 264 6.74 0.55 10.71
N GLY A 265 7.69 0.91 11.58
CA GLY A 265 8.84 1.75 11.22
C GLY A 265 10.05 1.44 12.10
N GLY A 266 11.21 1.92 11.65
CA GLY A 266 12.48 1.60 12.28
C GLY A 266 12.85 2.41 13.53
N THR A 267 12.11 3.47 13.85
CA THR A 267 12.37 4.25 15.07
C THR A 267 11.62 3.69 16.28
N LYS A 268 12.18 3.88 17.49
CA LYS A 268 11.52 3.49 18.75
C LYS A 268 10.12 4.11 18.88
N LYS A 269 9.95 5.37 18.45
CA LYS A 269 8.65 6.08 18.46
C LYS A 269 7.63 5.40 17.55
N GLU A 270 8.03 5.04 16.33
CA GLU A 270 7.15 4.35 15.39
C GLU A 270 6.80 2.94 15.87
N LEU A 271 7.76 2.22 16.47
CA LEU A 271 7.52 0.89 17.01
C LEU A 271 6.55 0.91 18.21
N VAL A 272 6.65 1.92 19.08
CA VAL A 272 5.65 2.13 20.15
C VAL A 272 4.28 2.45 19.56
N ALA A 273 4.19 3.35 18.58
CA ALA A 273 2.92 3.70 17.92
C ALA A 273 2.29 2.49 17.20
N PHE A 274 3.11 1.68 16.52
CA PHE A 274 2.72 0.40 15.94
C PHE A 274 2.10 -0.51 17.00
N SER A 275 2.83 -0.72 18.11
CA SER A 275 2.44 -1.59 19.21
C SER A 275 1.13 -1.13 19.85
N ASP A 276 0.99 0.16 20.15
CA ASP A 276 -0.23 0.71 20.76
C ASP A 276 -1.44 0.58 19.83
N LYS A 277 -1.26 0.86 18.53
CA LYS A 277 -2.34 0.74 17.55
C LYS A 277 -2.76 -0.72 17.35
N LEU A 278 -1.80 -1.65 17.27
CA LEU A 278 -2.07 -3.07 17.19
C LEU A 278 -2.80 -3.54 18.45
N ASN A 279 -2.30 -3.16 19.64
CA ASN A 279 -2.90 -3.53 20.92
C ASN A 279 -4.37 -3.09 21.01
N LYS A 280 -4.68 -1.86 20.58
CA LYS A 280 -6.05 -1.37 20.49
C LYS A 280 -6.93 -2.28 19.60
N ILE A 281 -6.46 -2.64 18.40
CA ILE A 281 -7.21 -3.52 17.49
C ILE A 281 -7.42 -4.90 18.11
N LEU A 282 -6.41 -5.45 18.80
CA LEU A 282 -6.52 -6.74 19.49
C LEU A 282 -7.53 -6.69 20.63
N GLY A 283 -7.52 -5.62 21.45
CA GLY A 283 -8.51 -5.40 22.50
C GLY A 283 -9.94 -5.30 21.95
N GLU A 284 -10.14 -4.57 20.83
CA GLU A 284 -11.43 -4.49 20.12
C GLU A 284 -11.93 -5.85 19.62
N GLN A 285 -11.05 -6.84 19.43
CA GLN A 285 -11.40 -8.20 19.02
C GLN A 285 -11.51 -9.19 20.22
N GLY A 286 -11.45 -8.68 21.46
CA GLY A 286 -11.61 -9.48 22.67
C GLY A 286 -10.38 -10.29 23.07
N VAL A 287 -9.18 -9.90 22.60
CA VAL A 287 -7.93 -10.49 23.10
C VAL A 287 -7.72 -10.06 24.56
N ALA A 288 -7.37 -10.99 25.45
CA ALA A 288 -7.19 -10.69 26.87
C ALA A 288 -6.02 -9.71 27.12
N PRO A 289 -6.10 -8.83 28.14
CA PRO A 289 -5.05 -7.86 28.46
C PRO A 289 -3.66 -8.46 28.69
N GLU A 290 -3.58 -9.66 29.24
CA GLU A 290 -2.33 -10.38 29.52
C GLU A 290 -1.64 -10.81 28.22
N VAL A 291 -2.42 -11.33 27.28
CA VAL A 291 -1.94 -11.74 25.93
C VAL A 291 -1.49 -10.50 25.15
N GLN A 292 -2.27 -9.44 25.23
CA GLN A 292 -1.96 -8.11 24.69
C GLN A 292 -0.62 -7.58 25.21
N LYS A 293 -0.40 -7.65 26.53
CA LYS A 293 0.84 -7.24 27.18
C LYS A 293 2.05 -8.03 26.68
N VAL A 294 1.95 -9.36 26.58
CA VAL A 294 3.03 -10.21 26.04
C VAL A 294 3.38 -9.80 24.61
N ILE A 295 2.38 -9.63 23.74
CA ILE A 295 2.61 -9.20 22.35
C ILE A 295 3.31 -7.84 22.31
N LYS A 296 2.86 -6.89 23.13
CA LYS A 296 3.47 -5.56 23.22
C LYS A 296 4.93 -5.63 23.64
N GLU A 297 5.25 -6.36 24.70
CA GLU A 297 6.61 -6.52 25.20
C GLU A 297 7.54 -7.21 24.18
N GLU A 298 7.05 -8.25 23.50
CA GLU A 298 7.83 -8.97 22.49
C GLU A 298 8.08 -8.16 21.23
N VAL A 299 7.07 -7.42 20.75
CA VAL A 299 7.20 -6.55 19.58
C VAL A 299 8.27 -5.47 19.80
N LEU A 300 8.34 -4.90 21.01
CA LEU A 300 9.31 -3.87 21.35
C LEU A 300 10.75 -4.39 21.41
N LYS A 301 10.97 -5.71 21.46
CA LYS A 301 12.32 -6.33 21.41
C LYS A 301 12.85 -6.51 19.99
N ILE A 302 12.01 -6.36 18.97
CA ILE A 302 12.39 -6.64 17.59
C ILE A 302 13.32 -5.53 17.09
N PRO A 303 14.54 -5.87 16.62
CA PRO A 303 15.49 -4.88 16.14
C PRO A 303 15.07 -4.37 14.76
N LEU A 304 14.25 -3.33 14.76
CA LEU A 304 13.81 -2.66 13.53
C LEU A 304 14.67 -1.46 13.18
N GLU A 305 15.74 -1.15 13.89
CA GLU A 305 16.56 0.02 13.53
C GLU A 305 17.20 -0.16 12.14
N LEU A 306 17.26 0.93 11.36
CA LEU A 306 17.92 0.91 10.06
C LEU A 306 19.43 0.81 10.24
N SER A 307 20.04 -0.15 9.54
CA SER A 307 21.49 -0.28 9.39
C SER A 307 22.09 0.90 8.63
N GLN A 308 23.41 1.08 8.75
CA GLN A 308 24.14 2.12 8.02
C GLN A 308 23.98 1.98 6.50
N GLU A 309 24.06 0.76 5.97
CA GLU A 309 23.88 0.47 4.54
C GLU A 309 22.47 0.84 4.05
N GLU A 310 21.43 0.51 4.83
CA GLU A 310 20.05 0.91 4.50
C GLU A 310 19.90 2.43 4.46
N ARG A 311 20.45 3.14 5.45
CA ARG A 311 20.44 4.62 5.45
C ARG A 311 21.16 5.19 4.24
N GLN A 312 22.31 4.62 3.85
CA GLN A 312 23.05 5.04 2.66
C GLN A 312 22.26 4.81 1.37
N ILE A 313 21.54 3.68 1.25
CA ILE A 313 20.66 3.43 0.10
C ILE A 313 19.53 4.47 0.04
N MET A 314 18.89 4.76 1.17
CA MET A 314 17.83 5.77 1.25
C MET A 314 18.36 7.16 0.84
N GLU A 315 19.50 7.57 1.39
CA GLU A 315 20.13 8.86 1.06
C GLU A 315 20.53 8.94 -0.42
N LYS A 316 21.05 7.85 -0.99
CA LYS A 316 21.37 7.78 -2.43
C LYS A 316 20.13 7.99 -3.29
N VAL A 317 19.02 7.35 -2.94
CA VAL A 317 17.75 7.51 -3.68
C VAL A 317 17.18 8.92 -3.51
N LYS A 318 17.26 9.52 -2.32
CA LYS A 318 16.73 10.89 -2.07
C LYS A 318 17.54 12.00 -2.74
N LYS A 319 18.88 11.90 -2.71
CA LYS A 319 19.77 12.97 -3.21
C LYS A 319 19.88 12.99 -4.72
N ASP A 320 19.81 11.83 -5.36
CA ASP A 320 19.82 11.72 -6.81
C ASP A 320 18.39 11.90 -7.33
N GLU A 321 18.13 13.05 -7.93
CA GLU A 321 16.82 13.41 -8.47
C GLU A 321 16.29 12.41 -9.51
N ASP A 322 17.15 11.82 -10.34
CA ASP A 322 16.70 10.82 -11.33
C ASP A 322 16.33 9.49 -10.64
N LEU A 323 17.08 9.08 -9.62
CA LEU A 323 16.72 7.92 -8.82
C LEU A 323 15.45 8.17 -8.02
N PHE A 324 15.28 9.34 -7.41
CA PHE A 324 14.07 9.68 -6.67
C PHE A 324 12.85 9.70 -7.59
N ARG A 325 13.02 10.21 -8.81
CA ARG A 325 12.00 10.23 -9.85
C ARG A 325 11.55 8.81 -10.23
N ILE A 326 12.51 7.90 -10.48
CA ILE A 326 12.24 6.47 -10.72
C ILE A 326 11.56 5.83 -9.51
N PHE A 327 11.99 6.17 -8.30
CA PHE A 327 11.43 5.64 -7.07
C PHE A 327 9.96 6.08 -6.86
N ARG A 328 9.63 7.35 -7.15
CA ARG A 328 8.25 7.85 -7.11
C ARG A 328 7.37 7.12 -8.12
N TYR A 329 7.86 6.87 -9.34
CA TYR A 329 7.12 6.09 -10.33
C TYR A 329 6.67 4.73 -9.78
N LEU A 330 7.52 4.08 -8.98
CA LEU A 330 7.23 2.80 -8.36
C LEU A 330 6.24 2.91 -7.19
N TYR A 331 6.41 3.89 -6.28
CA TYR A 331 5.78 3.84 -4.96
C TYR A 331 4.92 5.05 -4.58
N GLU A 332 4.71 6.03 -5.46
CA GLU A 332 3.95 7.26 -5.15
C GLU A 332 2.58 6.97 -4.53
N HIS A 333 1.83 5.99 -5.06
CA HIS A 333 0.53 5.64 -4.50
C HIS A 333 0.61 5.02 -3.11
N ASP A 334 1.69 4.34 -2.72
CA ASP A 334 1.84 3.86 -1.34
C ASP A 334 1.94 5.05 -0.36
N TYR A 335 2.63 6.13 -0.73
CA TYR A 335 2.68 7.36 0.09
C TYR A 335 1.28 7.95 0.26
N MET A 336 0.54 8.09 -0.84
CA MET A 336 -0.79 8.69 -0.82
C MET A 336 -1.81 7.82 -0.07
N ILE A 337 -1.87 6.53 -0.38
CA ILE A 337 -2.87 5.59 0.16
C ILE A 337 -2.67 5.38 1.66
N PHE A 338 -1.42 5.26 2.11
CA PHE A 338 -1.11 5.00 3.52
C PHE A 338 -0.74 6.27 4.29
N GLY A 339 -0.76 7.44 3.66
CA GLY A 339 -0.50 8.74 4.27
C GLY A 339 0.90 8.86 4.85
N TYR A 340 1.93 8.55 4.05
CA TYR A 340 3.33 8.82 4.40
C TYR A 340 3.78 10.15 3.78
N ASP A 341 4.72 10.80 4.43
CA ASP A 341 5.38 12.01 3.92
C ASP A 341 6.48 11.62 2.91
N PHE A 342 6.71 12.47 1.90
CA PHE A 342 7.67 12.23 0.80
C PHE A 342 9.14 12.45 1.20
#